data_AF-A0A520KIY1-F1
#
_entry.id   AF-A0A520KIY1-F1
#
_cell.length_a   1.000
_cell.length_b   1.000
_cell.length_c   1.000
_cell.angle_alpha   90.00
_cell.angle_beta   90.00
_cell.angle_gamma   90.00
#
_symmetry.space_group_name_H-M   'P 1'
#
loop_
_entity.id
_entity.type
_entity.pdbx_description
1 polymer ?
#
loop_
_entity_poly.entity_id
_entity_poly.type
_entity_poly.pdbx_seq_one_letter_code
_entity_poly.pdbx_strand_id
1 'polypeptide(L)'
;LLEYGEVTDIAPDIRLTLHNAGHILGSSMAHFHIGEGLYNVTVTGDFNSGKSRLFDSASNNFPRVESLIMESTYGGAQDNQPSRRKGEDKLVEIVNKTTRRGGKVLIPAFAVGRSQETMLVIEEHMRNGRMDKVPVYLDGMIWEATAIHTTYPEYLNEKIKNRIFHKEKNPFLSDIFNRVDSNNMRQEVIKGEPCVILSTSGMLNGGPIIQYFKELAPDPKNNLTFVGYQAEGTLGRRIQKGWDEVPLSGGNERTESVKVRLDVDSIEGFSGHSDRQQLIEFIRSMKSKPEKVLTVHGDEEKCIDLASTLYKKFHMDTLAPKNLETTRYI
;
A
#
# COMPACT_ATOMS: atom_id res chain seq x y z
N LEU A 1 -4.67 -23.22 6.99
CA LEU A 1 -4.43 -22.05 6.12
C LEU A 1 -4.35 -22.60 4.71
N LEU A 2 -5.01 -21.96 3.74
CA LEU A 2 -4.95 -22.40 2.35
C LEU A 2 -3.71 -21.78 1.70
N GLU A 3 -2.90 -22.61 1.05
CA GLU A 3 -1.73 -22.14 0.31
C GLU A 3 -2.13 -21.61 -1.08
N TYR A 4 -1.24 -20.84 -1.72
CA TYR A 4 -1.50 -20.41 -3.10
C TYR A 4 -1.53 -21.60 -4.05
N GLY A 5 -2.54 -21.65 -4.92
CA GLY A 5 -2.76 -22.72 -5.88
C GLY A 5 -3.41 -23.98 -5.32
N GLU A 6 -3.71 -24.03 -4.02
CA GLU A 6 -4.43 -25.14 -3.40
C GLU A 6 -5.92 -25.09 -3.78
N VAL A 7 -6.41 -26.15 -4.43
CA VAL A 7 -7.82 -26.28 -4.81
C VAL A 7 -8.59 -26.88 -3.63
N THR A 8 -9.58 -26.15 -3.12
CA THR A 8 -10.34 -26.54 -1.92
C THR A 8 -11.84 -26.54 -2.18
N ASP A 9 -12.53 -27.65 -1.92
CA ASP A 9 -14.00 -27.69 -1.91
C ASP A 9 -14.52 -26.89 -0.70
N ILE A 10 -15.27 -25.81 -0.96
CA ILE A 10 -15.84 -24.94 0.08
C ILE A 10 -17.37 -25.01 0.14
N ALA A 11 -18.00 -25.61 -0.87
CA ALA A 11 -19.41 -25.96 -0.94
C ALA A 11 -19.59 -27.17 -1.89
N PRO A 12 -20.77 -27.82 -1.92
CA PRO A 12 -21.01 -28.97 -2.81
C PRO A 12 -20.75 -28.69 -4.30
N ASP A 13 -20.90 -27.43 -4.72
CA ASP A 13 -20.77 -26.97 -6.10
C ASP A 13 -19.76 -25.81 -6.23
N ILE A 14 -18.89 -25.56 -5.24
CA ILE A 14 -17.90 -24.47 -5.30
C ILE A 14 -16.53 -24.94 -4.81
N ARG A 15 -15.53 -24.75 -5.68
CA ARG A 15 -14.10 -24.85 -5.35
C ARG A 15 -13.44 -23.49 -5.32
N LEU A 16 -12.62 -23.25 -4.32
CA LEU A 16 -11.80 -22.05 -4.15
C LEU A 16 -10.34 -22.38 -4.45
N THR A 17 -9.67 -21.49 -5.17
CA THR A 17 -8.21 -21.44 -5.28
C THR A 17 -7.72 -20.02 -4.99
N LEU A 18 -6.75 -19.87 -4.09
CA LEU A 18 -6.12 -18.58 -3.81
C LEU A 18 -4.89 -18.39 -4.68
N HIS A 19 -4.72 -17.20 -5.25
CA HIS A 19 -3.56 -16.84 -6.08
C HIS A 19 -2.89 -15.58 -5.56
N ASN A 20 -1.57 -15.46 -5.67
CA ASN A 20 -0.85 -14.25 -5.25
C ASN A 20 -1.44 -12.98 -5.89
N ALA A 21 -1.79 -11.97 -5.08
CA ALA A 21 -2.23 -10.66 -5.54
C ALA A 21 -1.11 -9.60 -5.55
N GLY A 22 0.05 -9.88 -4.94
CA GLY A 22 1.20 -8.97 -4.95
C GLY A 22 1.01 -7.65 -4.19
N HIS A 23 -0.07 -7.50 -3.42
CA HIS A 23 -0.45 -6.26 -2.73
C HIS A 23 0.24 -6.11 -1.37
N ILE A 24 0.05 -7.11 -0.50
CA ILE A 24 0.66 -7.25 0.84
C ILE A 24 0.98 -8.73 1.11
N LEU A 25 1.65 -9.02 2.23
CA LEU A 25 1.97 -10.39 2.63
C LEU A 25 0.70 -11.24 2.74
N GLY A 26 0.64 -12.35 2.00
CA GLY A 26 -0.53 -13.24 1.96
C GLY A 26 -1.72 -12.72 1.14
N SER A 27 -1.61 -11.55 0.49
CA SER A 27 -2.69 -11.01 -0.35
C SER A 27 -3.06 -11.97 -1.48
N SER A 28 -4.35 -12.25 -1.59
CA SER A 28 -4.88 -13.32 -2.45
C SER A 28 -5.97 -12.82 -3.38
N MET A 29 -5.90 -13.22 -4.64
CA MET A 29 -7.05 -13.26 -5.54
C MET A 29 -7.79 -14.58 -5.32
N ALA A 30 -9.11 -14.53 -5.23
CA ALA A 30 -9.95 -15.70 -5.04
C ALA A 30 -10.54 -16.14 -6.39
N HIS A 31 -10.12 -17.30 -6.88
CA HIS A 31 -10.72 -17.96 -8.04
C HIS A 31 -11.76 -18.97 -7.56
N PHE A 32 -12.99 -18.81 -8.02
CA PHE A 32 -14.10 -19.69 -7.72
C PHE A 32 -14.50 -20.48 -8.97
N HIS A 33 -14.47 -21.79 -8.84
CA HIS A 33 -14.97 -22.73 -9.83
C HIS A 33 -16.34 -23.25 -9.37
N ILE A 34 -17.40 -22.93 -10.14
CA ILE A 34 -18.80 -23.17 -9.76
C ILE A 34 -19.42 -24.27 -10.63
N GLY A 35 -20.09 -25.23 -10.00
CA GLY A 35 -20.63 -26.44 -10.61
C GLY A 35 -19.53 -27.33 -11.18
N GLU A 36 -19.82 -28.06 -12.25
CA GLU A 36 -18.83 -28.80 -13.05
C GLU A 36 -18.16 -27.88 -14.08
N GLY A 37 -17.71 -26.69 -13.64
CA GLY A 37 -17.23 -25.63 -14.52
C GLY A 37 -18.35 -24.94 -15.29
N LEU A 38 -19.54 -24.86 -14.68
CA LEU A 38 -20.68 -24.11 -15.21
C LEU A 38 -20.33 -22.63 -15.34
N TYR A 39 -19.62 -22.08 -14.34
CA TYR A 39 -19.15 -20.71 -14.35
C TYR A 39 -17.92 -20.54 -13.45
N ASN A 40 -16.98 -19.68 -13.83
CA ASN A 40 -15.81 -19.35 -13.03
C ASN A 40 -15.70 -17.85 -12.87
N VAL A 41 -15.53 -17.42 -11.63
CA VAL A 41 -15.37 -16.00 -11.28
C VAL A 41 -14.09 -15.81 -10.48
N THR A 42 -13.34 -14.77 -10.82
CA THR A 42 -12.16 -14.36 -10.04
C THR A 42 -12.45 -13.02 -9.38
N VAL A 43 -12.19 -12.93 -8.08
CA VAL A 43 -12.23 -11.68 -7.31
C VAL A 43 -10.80 -11.30 -6.97
N THR A 44 -10.33 -10.14 -7.44
CA THR A 44 -8.93 -9.77 -7.27
C THR A 44 -8.59 -9.36 -5.84
N GLY A 45 -9.55 -8.78 -5.12
CA GLY A 45 -9.24 -7.91 -3.99
C GLY A 45 -8.34 -6.75 -4.45
N ASP A 46 -7.56 -6.19 -3.53
CA ASP A 46 -6.47 -5.27 -3.89
C ASP A 46 -5.29 -6.03 -4.48
N PHE A 47 -4.72 -5.53 -5.59
CA PHE A 47 -3.63 -6.23 -6.26
C PHE A 47 -2.59 -5.30 -6.91
N ASN A 48 -1.36 -5.79 -6.98
CA ASN A 48 -0.27 -5.14 -7.71
C ASN A 48 0.28 -6.05 -8.79
N SER A 49 0.01 -5.73 -10.06
CA SER A 49 0.59 -6.43 -11.22
C SER A 49 1.98 -5.91 -11.60
N GLY A 50 2.45 -4.84 -10.96
CA GLY A 50 3.81 -4.33 -11.10
C GLY A 50 4.83 -5.10 -10.26
N LYS A 51 6.12 -4.76 -10.46
CA LYS A 51 7.21 -5.26 -9.60
C LYS A 51 7.33 -4.41 -8.34
N SER A 52 7.33 -5.06 -7.17
CA SER A 52 7.57 -4.44 -5.87
C SER A 52 8.91 -4.90 -5.28
N ARG A 53 9.34 -4.33 -4.14
CA ARG A 53 10.57 -4.81 -3.46
C ARG A 53 10.27 -6.08 -2.65
N LEU A 54 9.04 -6.25 -2.16
CA LEU A 54 8.65 -7.36 -1.28
C LEU A 54 8.03 -8.56 -2.01
N PHE A 55 7.15 -8.31 -2.97
CA PHE A 55 6.27 -9.32 -3.55
C PHE A 55 6.47 -9.45 -5.05
N ASP A 56 6.23 -10.65 -5.56
CA ASP A 56 6.07 -10.89 -6.98
C ASP A 56 4.76 -10.28 -7.48
N SER A 57 4.70 -10.03 -8.78
CA SER A 57 3.50 -9.47 -9.43
C SER A 57 2.30 -10.39 -9.24
N ALA A 58 1.12 -9.77 -9.20
CA ALA A 58 -0.16 -10.46 -9.19
C ALA A 58 -0.26 -11.56 -10.25
N SER A 59 -0.89 -12.67 -9.87
CA SER A 59 -1.16 -13.79 -10.77
C SER A 59 -2.20 -13.37 -11.81
N ASN A 60 -1.88 -13.56 -13.08
CA ASN A 60 -2.81 -13.31 -14.21
C ASN A 60 -3.13 -14.60 -14.99
N ASN A 61 -2.70 -15.76 -14.48
CA ASN A 61 -2.83 -17.04 -15.13
C ASN A 61 -3.81 -17.93 -14.35
N PHE A 62 -5.06 -17.90 -14.79
CA PHE A 62 -6.14 -18.72 -14.26
C PHE A 62 -6.56 -19.78 -15.28
N PRO A 63 -7.01 -20.98 -14.86
CA PRO A 63 -7.38 -22.04 -15.80
C PRO A 63 -8.52 -21.65 -16.75
N ARG A 64 -9.60 -21.09 -16.19
CA ARG A 64 -10.80 -20.62 -16.91
C ARG A 64 -11.47 -19.53 -16.07
N VAL A 65 -11.87 -18.43 -16.69
CA VAL A 65 -12.51 -17.28 -16.04
C VAL A 65 -13.51 -16.65 -16.99
N GLU A 66 -14.80 -16.72 -16.66
CA GLU A 66 -15.86 -16.03 -17.37
C GLU A 66 -16.05 -14.61 -16.86
N SER A 67 -15.97 -14.42 -15.52
CA SER A 67 -16.08 -13.10 -14.89
C SER A 67 -14.88 -12.74 -14.04
N LEU A 68 -14.45 -11.49 -14.12
CA LEU A 68 -13.46 -10.90 -13.23
C LEU A 68 -14.08 -9.73 -12.45
N ILE A 69 -13.97 -9.74 -11.13
CA ILE A 69 -14.29 -8.61 -10.26
C ILE A 69 -12.98 -8.00 -9.80
N MET A 70 -12.65 -6.79 -10.26
CA MET A 70 -11.36 -6.16 -10.02
C MET A 70 -11.43 -4.79 -9.33
N GLU A 71 -10.41 -4.49 -8.52
CA GLU A 71 -10.26 -3.16 -7.90
C GLU A 71 -10.02 -2.04 -8.92
N SER A 72 -10.28 -0.80 -8.50
CA SER A 72 -10.25 0.40 -9.33
C SER A 72 -9.71 1.62 -8.58
N THR A 73 -8.84 1.40 -7.59
CA THR A 73 -8.29 2.47 -6.72
C THR A 73 -7.62 3.57 -7.55
N TYR A 74 -6.90 3.15 -8.60
CA TYR A 74 -6.26 3.99 -9.61
C TYR A 74 -6.94 3.83 -10.99
N GLY A 75 -8.26 3.72 -10.99
CA GLY A 75 -9.07 3.51 -12.18
C GLY A 75 -9.26 4.75 -13.05
N GLY A 76 -8.87 5.96 -12.64
CA GLY A 76 -9.06 7.17 -13.45
C GLY A 76 -8.07 7.28 -14.62
N ALA A 77 -8.44 7.97 -15.69
CA ALA A 77 -7.57 8.15 -16.86
C ALA A 77 -6.21 8.80 -16.55
N GLN A 78 -6.13 9.62 -15.50
CA GLN A 78 -4.90 10.32 -15.06
C GLN A 78 -4.16 9.58 -13.94
N ASP A 79 -4.65 8.44 -13.46
CA ASP A 79 -4.10 7.70 -12.34
C ASP A 79 -2.88 6.82 -12.73
N ASN A 80 -2.01 7.34 -13.60
CA ASN A 80 -0.73 6.68 -13.89
C ASN A 80 0.29 7.09 -12.84
N GLN A 81 1.08 6.14 -12.35
CA GLN A 81 2.10 6.41 -11.35
C GLN A 81 3.46 6.59 -12.05
N PRO A 82 4.35 7.45 -11.53
CA PRO A 82 5.71 7.49 -12.00
C PRO A 82 6.39 6.15 -11.69
N SER A 83 7.44 5.83 -12.45
CA SER A 83 8.24 4.65 -12.19
C SER A 83 8.71 4.63 -10.74
N ARG A 84 8.70 3.44 -10.12
CA ARG A 84 9.18 3.23 -8.76
C ARG A 84 10.53 3.88 -8.45
N ARG A 85 11.49 3.81 -9.39
CA ARG A 85 12.80 4.46 -9.27
C ARG A 85 12.71 5.97 -9.00
N LYS A 86 11.83 6.69 -9.71
CA LYS A 86 11.60 8.12 -9.50
C LYS A 86 11.04 8.39 -8.10
N GLY A 87 10.11 7.56 -7.64
CA GLY A 87 9.62 7.64 -6.28
C GLY A 87 10.75 7.44 -5.25
N GLU A 88 11.59 6.43 -5.45
CA GLU A 88 12.70 6.13 -4.54
C GLU A 88 13.72 7.27 -4.51
N ASP A 89 14.06 7.84 -5.66
CA ASP A 89 14.94 9.00 -5.77
C ASP A 89 14.31 10.23 -5.07
N LYS A 90 13.00 10.44 -5.17
CA LYS A 90 12.28 11.50 -4.44
C LYS A 90 12.30 11.28 -2.93
N LEU A 91 12.15 10.04 -2.45
CA LEU A 91 12.27 9.73 -1.01
C LEU A 91 13.66 10.09 -0.49
N VAL A 92 14.71 9.71 -1.23
CA VAL A 92 16.11 10.04 -0.89
C VAL A 92 16.31 11.55 -0.81
N GLU A 93 15.79 12.30 -1.78
CA GLU A 93 15.85 13.76 -1.79
C GLU A 93 15.18 14.38 -0.56
N ILE A 94 13.94 13.99 -0.28
CA ILE A 94 13.17 14.52 0.86
C ILE A 94 13.89 14.23 2.17
N VAL A 95 14.35 12.99 2.36
CA VAL A 95 15.03 12.59 3.60
C VAL A 95 16.29 13.41 3.80
N ASN A 96 17.19 13.45 2.82
CA ASN A 96 18.44 14.19 2.92
C ASN A 96 18.21 15.69 3.12
N LYS A 97 17.28 16.29 2.36
CA LYS A 97 16.96 17.72 2.48
C LYS A 97 16.45 18.06 3.89
N THR A 98 15.56 17.23 4.42
CA THR A 98 14.89 17.47 5.71
C THR A 98 15.85 17.26 6.88
N THR A 99 16.63 16.19 6.87
CA THR A 99 17.57 15.88 7.96
C THR A 99 18.74 16.86 8.00
N ARG A 100 19.28 17.28 6.84
CA ARG A 100 20.38 18.27 6.77
C ARG A 100 20.02 19.65 7.30
N ARG A 101 18.74 20.04 7.27
CA ARG A 101 18.26 21.29 7.89
C ARG A 101 17.86 21.14 9.36
N GLY A 102 18.15 19.99 9.96
CA GLY A 102 17.85 19.71 11.37
C GLY A 102 16.40 19.30 11.63
N GLY A 103 15.67 18.86 10.61
CA GLY A 103 14.26 18.45 10.73
C GLY A 103 14.06 16.93 10.78
N LYS A 104 12.81 16.53 11.00
CA LYS A 104 12.37 15.13 11.03
C LYS A 104 11.45 14.83 9.86
N VAL A 105 11.54 13.62 9.31
CA VAL A 105 10.64 13.13 8.25
C VAL A 105 9.62 12.20 8.88
N LEU A 106 8.35 12.60 8.83
CA LEU A 106 7.22 11.83 9.31
C LEU A 106 6.56 11.11 8.14
N ILE A 107 6.53 9.78 8.18
CA ILE A 107 5.96 8.92 7.13
C ILE A 107 4.79 8.12 7.72
N PRO A 108 3.54 8.55 7.48
CA PRO A 108 2.37 7.75 7.81
C PRO A 108 2.35 6.48 6.97
N ALA A 109 2.25 5.32 7.62
CA ALA A 109 2.10 4.03 6.96
C ALA A 109 1.11 3.13 7.71
N PHE A 110 0.56 2.12 7.05
CA PHE A 110 -0.13 1.04 7.76
C PHE A 110 0.89 0.07 8.36
N ALA A 111 0.48 -0.71 9.37
CA ALA A 111 1.37 -1.66 10.04
C ALA A 111 1.97 -2.66 9.04
N VAL A 112 1.15 -3.12 8.10
CA VAL A 112 1.50 -4.05 7.01
C VAL A 112 1.41 -3.38 5.64
N GLY A 113 2.33 -3.70 4.74
CA GLY A 113 2.35 -3.26 3.35
C GLY A 113 3.38 -2.17 3.08
N ARG A 114 2.95 -0.91 3.06
CA ARG A 114 3.80 0.22 2.65
C ARG A 114 4.93 0.52 3.63
N SER A 115 4.77 0.17 4.91
CA SER A 115 5.82 0.31 5.92
C SER A 115 7.03 -0.56 5.57
N GLN A 116 6.84 -1.86 5.33
CA GLN A 116 7.93 -2.77 4.96
C GLN A 116 8.58 -2.39 3.62
N GLU A 117 7.80 -1.96 2.64
CA GLU A 117 8.32 -1.46 1.36
C GLU A 117 9.23 -0.23 1.54
N THR A 118 8.77 0.73 2.34
CA THR A 118 9.53 1.95 2.67
C THR A 118 10.80 1.60 3.45
N MET A 119 10.72 0.68 4.41
CA MET A 119 11.87 0.20 5.17
C MET A 119 12.96 -0.37 4.24
N LEU A 120 12.59 -1.23 3.28
CA LEU A 120 13.57 -1.79 2.33
C LEU A 120 14.28 -0.72 1.50
N VAL A 121 13.55 0.30 1.06
CA VAL A 121 14.11 1.41 0.28
C VAL A 121 15.07 2.23 1.14
N ILE A 122 14.67 2.58 2.36
CA ILE A 122 15.51 3.35 3.28
C ILE A 122 16.80 2.57 3.61
N GLU A 123 16.68 1.29 3.99
CA GLU A 123 17.83 0.42 4.30
C GLU A 123 18.83 0.38 3.15
N GLU A 124 18.35 0.10 1.93
CA GLU A 124 19.20 -0.05 0.77
C GLU A 124 19.92 1.26 0.40
N HIS A 125 19.22 2.41 0.43
CA HIS A 125 19.83 3.68 0.07
C HIS A 125 20.76 4.23 1.17
N MET A 126 20.47 3.99 2.45
CA MET A 126 21.41 4.33 3.55
C MET A 126 22.65 3.44 3.51
N ARG A 127 22.49 2.13 3.28
CA ARG A 127 23.62 1.19 3.16
C ARG A 127 24.53 1.54 1.98
N ASN A 128 23.94 1.98 0.87
CA ASN A 128 24.69 2.38 -0.33
C ASN A 128 25.17 3.86 -0.30
N GLY A 129 24.96 4.58 0.80
CA GLY A 129 25.43 5.97 0.97
C GLY A 129 24.70 7.01 0.11
N ARG A 130 23.55 6.68 -0.47
CA ARG A 130 22.72 7.64 -1.23
C ARG A 130 21.81 8.46 -0.31
N MET A 131 21.41 7.87 0.82
CA MET A 131 20.61 8.52 1.87
C MET A 131 21.49 8.72 3.12
N ASP A 132 21.36 9.87 3.77
CA ASP A 132 22.09 10.20 4.98
C ASP A 132 21.74 9.19 6.09
N LYS A 133 22.75 8.73 6.84
CA LYS A 133 22.53 7.79 7.95
C LYS A 133 21.94 8.53 9.14
N VAL A 134 20.63 8.34 9.34
CA VAL A 134 19.89 8.81 10.52
C VAL A 134 19.10 7.66 11.13
N PRO A 135 18.74 7.73 12.43
CA PRO A 135 17.86 6.74 13.03
C PRO A 135 16.49 6.70 12.33
N VAL A 136 15.95 5.50 12.16
CA VAL A 136 14.61 5.26 11.62
C VAL A 136 13.75 4.64 12.72
N TYR A 137 12.79 5.39 13.23
CA TYR A 137 11.90 4.94 14.30
C TYR A 137 10.65 4.29 13.72
N LEU A 138 10.30 3.11 14.24
CA LEU A 138 9.12 2.34 13.85
C LEU A 138 8.15 2.31 15.03
N ASP A 139 6.95 2.84 14.84
CA ASP A 139 5.90 2.89 15.87
C ASP A 139 4.57 2.32 15.33
N GLY A 140 3.72 1.86 16.24
CA GLY A 140 2.35 1.47 15.92
C GLY A 140 2.25 0.13 15.19
N MET A 141 2.86 -0.92 15.73
CA MET A 141 2.79 -2.31 15.27
C MET A 141 3.57 -2.65 13.99
N ILE A 142 4.31 -1.70 13.41
CA ILE A 142 5.13 -1.95 12.22
C ILE A 142 6.21 -3.00 12.51
N TRP A 143 6.83 -2.97 13.70
CA TRP A 143 7.86 -3.93 14.09
C TRP A 143 7.30 -5.36 14.16
N GLU A 144 6.17 -5.54 14.85
CA GLU A 144 5.46 -6.82 14.98
C GLU A 144 4.99 -7.36 13.62
N ALA A 145 4.40 -6.51 12.79
CA ALA A 145 3.99 -6.89 11.45
C ALA A 145 5.20 -7.32 10.60
N THR A 146 6.35 -6.66 10.75
CA THR A 146 7.58 -7.03 10.06
C THR A 146 8.12 -8.38 10.54
N ALA A 147 8.01 -8.69 11.83
CA ALA A 147 8.37 -10.01 12.34
C ALA A 147 7.56 -11.13 11.66
N ILE A 148 6.26 -10.91 11.40
CA ILE A 148 5.42 -11.86 10.65
C ILE A 148 5.96 -12.08 9.23
N HIS A 149 6.46 -11.05 8.54
CA HIS A 149 7.08 -11.21 7.21
C HIS A 149 8.30 -12.13 7.25
N THR A 150 9.07 -12.12 8.34
CA THR A 150 10.23 -13.01 8.49
C THR A 150 9.85 -14.46 8.82
N THR A 151 8.64 -14.68 9.34
CA THR A 151 8.10 -16.03 9.61
C THR A 151 7.53 -16.69 8.35
N TYR A 152 7.05 -15.91 7.39
CA TYR A 152 6.44 -16.38 6.13
C TYR A 152 7.25 -15.95 4.89
N PRO A 153 8.55 -16.29 4.78
CA PRO A 153 9.40 -15.85 3.68
C PRO A 153 9.00 -16.43 2.31
N GLU A 154 8.24 -17.53 2.27
CA GLU A 154 7.70 -18.16 1.07
C GLU A 154 6.66 -17.30 0.34
N TYR A 155 6.06 -16.32 1.03
CA TYR A 155 5.13 -15.34 0.45
C TYR A 155 5.82 -14.06 -0.03
N LEU A 156 7.14 -13.99 0.09
CA LEU A 156 7.96 -12.88 -0.42
C LEU A 156 8.61 -13.28 -1.73
N ASN A 157 9.02 -12.29 -2.52
CA ASN A 157 9.79 -12.56 -3.73
C ASN A 157 11.13 -13.21 -3.39
N GLU A 158 11.68 -13.93 -4.37
CA GLU A 158 12.91 -14.69 -4.19
C GLU A 158 14.10 -13.85 -3.73
N LYS A 159 14.18 -12.56 -4.11
CA LYS A 159 15.27 -11.68 -3.68
C LYS A 159 15.25 -11.44 -2.17
N ILE A 160 14.08 -11.12 -1.61
CA ILE A 160 13.95 -10.83 -0.17
C ILE A 160 13.97 -12.11 0.64
N LYS A 161 13.27 -13.16 0.18
CA LYS A 161 13.30 -14.50 0.77
C LYS A 161 14.73 -14.99 1.01
N ASN A 162 15.57 -14.94 -0.02
CA ASN A 162 16.99 -15.32 0.09
C ASN A 162 17.76 -14.45 1.09
N ARG A 163 17.51 -13.12 1.12
CA ARG A 163 18.15 -12.23 2.11
C ARG A 163 17.74 -12.54 3.54
N ILE A 164 16.49 -12.92 3.80
CA ILE A 164 16.00 -13.25 5.14
C ILE A 164 16.67 -14.54 5.67
N PHE A 165 16.81 -15.56 4.83
CA PHE A 165 17.48 -16.81 5.22
C PHE A 165 18.95 -16.63 5.59
N HIS A 166 19.62 -15.63 5.01
CA HIS A 166 20.98 -15.25 5.38
C HIS A 166 20.95 -14.12 6.41
N LYS A 167 20.88 -14.45 7.72
CA LYS A 167 20.71 -13.48 8.83
C LYS A 167 21.56 -12.20 8.71
N GLU A 168 22.83 -12.29 8.32
CA GLU A 168 23.74 -11.15 8.12
C GLU A 168 23.31 -10.17 7.01
N LYS A 169 22.34 -10.55 6.18
CA LYS A 169 21.84 -9.78 5.03
C LYS A 169 20.35 -9.43 5.17
N ASN A 170 19.70 -9.80 6.27
CA ASN A 170 18.28 -9.52 6.48
C ASN A 170 18.07 -8.00 6.63
N PRO A 171 17.42 -7.32 5.66
CA PRO A 171 17.26 -5.88 5.69
C PRO A 171 16.47 -5.39 6.91
N PHE A 172 15.53 -6.19 7.42
CA PHE A 172 14.67 -5.81 8.53
C PHE A 172 15.38 -5.83 9.89
N LEU A 173 16.58 -6.43 9.95
CA LEU A 173 17.41 -6.47 11.16
C LEU A 173 18.53 -5.42 11.15
N SER A 174 18.49 -4.47 10.22
CA SER A 174 19.46 -3.37 10.16
C SER A 174 19.40 -2.50 11.41
N ASP A 175 20.57 -2.15 11.97
CA ASP A 175 20.71 -1.32 13.17
C ASP A 175 20.14 0.10 13.02
N ILE A 176 19.77 0.51 11.80
CA ILE A 176 19.10 1.80 11.57
C ILE A 176 17.67 1.81 12.12
N PHE A 177 17.02 0.65 12.24
CA PHE A 177 15.63 0.55 12.67
C PHE A 177 15.52 0.46 14.18
N ASN A 178 14.74 1.37 14.76
CA ASN A 178 14.57 1.51 16.19
C ASN A 178 13.08 1.36 16.53
N ARG A 179 12.74 0.36 17.32
CA ARG A 179 11.37 0.16 17.79
C ARG A 179 10.99 1.23 18.82
N VAL A 180 9.80 1.81 18.67
CA VAL A 180 9.16 2.66 19.68
C VAL A 180 8.02 1.87 20.30
N ASP A 181 8.13 1.56 21.60
CA ASP A 181 7.17 0.70 22.31
C ASP A 181 6.41 1.43 23.44
N SER A 182 6.76 2.69 23.71
CA SER A 182 6.18 3.46 24.81
C SER A 182 5.97 4.93 24.46
N ASN A 183 5.05 5.57 25.17
CA ASN A 183 4.81 7.00 25.02
C ASN A 183 6.02 7.86 25.44
N ASN A 184 6.83 7.39 26.38
CA ASN A 184 8.04 8.10 26.81
C ASN A 184 9.08 8.13 25.69
N MET A 185 9.37 6.97 25.08
CA MET A 185 10.27 6.91 23.92
C MET A 185 9.76 7.76 22.77
N ARG A 186 8.44 7.78 22.53
CA ARG A 186 7.85 8.66 21.51
C ARG A 186 8.16 10.14 21.77
N GLN A 187 8.04 10.58 23.02
CA GLN A 187 8.38 11.95 23.40
C GLN A 187 9.87 12.25 23.27
N GLU A 188 10.74 11.29 23.58
CA GLU A 188 12.19 11.39 23.34
C GLU A 188 12.49 11.53 21.85
N VAL A 189 11.86 10.73 20.99
CA VAL A 189 12.00 10.82 19.53
C VAL A 189 11.57 12.19 19.01
N ILE A 190 10.43 12.72 19.48
CA ILE A 190 9.92 14.03 19.06
C ILE A 190 10.91 15.15 19.41
N LYS A 191 11.48 15.11 20.63
CA LYS A 191 12.41 16.13 21.15
C LYS A 191 13.86 15.94 20.72
N GLY A 192 14.20 14.76 20.21
CA GLY A 192 15.56 14.39 19.86
C GLY A 192 16.04 14.93 18.52
N GLU A 193 17.14 14.35 18.05
CA GLU A 193 17.85 14.70 16.83
C GLU A 193 17.06 14.38 15.53
N PRO A 194 17.48 14.92 14.37
CA PRO A 194 16.93 14.58 13.07
C PRO A 194 16.84 13.07 12.82
N CYS A 195 15.67 12.61 12.39
CA CYS A 195 15.39 11.20 12.16
C CYS A 195 14.26 11.01 11.15
N VAL A 196 14.05 9.75 10.75
CA VAL A 196 12.88 9.33 9.99
C VAL A 196 11.94 8.59 10.96
N ILE A 197 10.65 8.87 10.90
CA ILE A 197 9.62 8.27 11.75
C ILE A 197 8.58 7.60 10.84
N LEU A 198 8.51 6.26 10.86
CA LEU A 198 7.44 5.49 10.24
C LEU A 198 6.44 5.10 11.33
N SER A 199 5.19 5.52 11.19
CA SER A 199 4.18 5.29 12.24
C SER A 199 2.78 5.12 11.67
N THR A 200 1.92 4.43 12.43
CA THR A 200 0.54 4.17 12.06
C THR A 200 -0.42 5.21 12.64
N SER A 201 -1.55 5.50 11.99
CA SER A 201 -2.07 4.90 10.74
C SER A 201 -1.69 5.68 9.46
N GLY A 202 -1.71 4.98 8.32
CA GLY A 202 -1.25 5.50 7.04
C GLY A 202 -2.05 6.66 6.43
N MET A 203 -3.20 7.02 7.02
CA MET A 203 -4.07 8.10 6.54
C MET A 203 -4.38 9.18 7.60
N LEU A 204 -3.64 9.17 8.72
CA LEU A 204 -3.81 10.13 9.82
C LEU A 204 -5.23 10.15 10.43
N ASN A 205 -5.94 9.02 10.44
CA ASN A 205 -7.27 8.94 11.08
C ASN A 205 -7.18 8.57 12.58
N GLY A 206 -6.00 8.16 13.04
CA GLY A 206 -5.77 7.68 14.40
C GLY A 206 -4.41 7.02 14.55
N GLY A 207 -4.13 6.53 15.75
CA GLY A 207 -2.88 5.85 16.11
C GLY A 207 -1.75 6.81 16.53
N PRO A 208 -0.55 6.27 16.80
CA PRO A 208 0.59 7.03 17.29
C PRO A 208 1.02 8.19 16.38
N ILE A 209 0.80 8.08 15.07
CA ILE A 209 1.12 9.12 14.07
C ILE A 209 0.49 10.48 14.41
N ILE A 210 -0.69 10.48 15.05
CA ILE A 210 -1.41 11.73 15.39
C ILE A 210 -0.62 12.54 16.40
N GLN A 211 0.02 11.88 17.37
CA GLN A 211 0.83 12.53 18.38
C GLN A 211 2.11 13.13 17.76
N TYR A 212 2.77 12.39 16.87
CA TYR A 212 3.89 12.93 16.11
C TYR A 212 3.47 14.13 15.26
N PHE A 213 2.37 14.00 14.51
CA PHE A 213 1.89 15.06 13.63
C PHE A 213 1.55 16.33 14.43
N LYS A 214 0.83 16.21 15.54
CA LYS A 214 0.47 17.35 16.39
C LYS A 214 1.69 18.16 16.84
N GLU A 215 2.75 17.47 17.28
CA GLU A 215 3.96 18.11 17.83
C GLU A 215 4.93 18.59 16.73
N LEU A 216 4.98 17.90 15.59
CA LEU A 216 5.94 18.19 14.52
C LEU A 216 5.40 19.10 13.41
N ALA A 217 4.07 19.15 13.21
CA ALA A 217 3.43 19.94 12.16
C ALA A 217 3.72 21.46 12.21
N PRO A 218 3.83 22.09 13.39
CA PRO A 218 4.08 23.53 13.47
C PRO A 218 5.50 23.99 13.10
N ASP A 219 6.47 23.07 12.96
CA ASP A 219 7.87 23.41 12.67
C ASP A 219 8.19 23.20 11.17
N PRO A 220 8.53 24.26 10.41
CA PRO A 220 8.83 24.19 8.98
C PRO A 220 10.12 23.43 8.64
N LYS A 221 10.94 23.05 9.64
CA LYS A 221 12.07 22.16 9.40
C LYS A 221 11.64 20.73 9.11
N ASN A 222 10.49 20.31 9.60
CA ASN A 222 10.00 18.94 9.43
C ASN A 222 9.40 18.71 8.04
N ASN A 223 9.14 17.45 7.72
CA ASN A 223 8.42 17.06 6.52
C ASN A 223 7.41 15.94 6.86
N LEU A 224 6.23 16.00 6.26
CA LEU A 224 5.24 14.93 6.25
C LEU A 224 5.20 14.34 4.85
N THR A 225 5.61 13.08 4.71
CA THR A 225 5.70 12.39 3.43
C THR A 225 4.65 11.28 3.32
N PHE A 226 3.67 11.43 2.44
CA PHE A 226 2.71 10.37 2.12
C PHE A 226 3.29 9.39 1.08
N VAL A 227 3.25 8.09 1.38
CA VAL A 227 3.78 7.00 0.52
C VAL A 227 2.69 6.07 -0.03
N GLY A 228 1.43 6.43 0.12
CA GLY A 228 0.28 5.64 -0.33
C GLY A 228 -0.97 6.48 -0.52
N TYR A 229 -1.99 5.87 -1.13
CA TYR A 229 -3.28 6.49 -1.38
C TYR A 229 -3.89 7.06 -0.09
N GLN A 230 -4.54 8.21 -0.21
CA GLN A 230 -5.25 8.89 0.87
C GLN A 230 -6.73 8.97 0.48
N ALA A 231 -7.57 8.19 1.16
CA ALA A 231 -8.99 8.14 0.84
C ALA A 231 -9.68 9.48 1.12
N GLU A 232 -10.73 9.79 0.33
CA GLU A 232 -11.55 10.96 0.59
C GLU A 232 -12.18 10.91 1.99
N GLY A 233 -12.30 12.08 2.62
CA GLY A 233 -12.78 12.20 4.00
C GLY A 233 -11.71 12.02 5.09
N THR A 234 -10.54 11.46 4.77
CA THR A 234 -9.45 11.30 5.74
C THR A 234 -8.71 12.61 6.03
N LEU A 235 -8.07 12.68 7.20
CA LEU A 235 -7.24 13.84 7.55
C LEU A 235 -6.02 13.95 6.63
N GLY A 236 -5.38 12.83 6.32
CA GLY A 236 -4.25 12.79 5.39
C GLY A 236 -4.59 13.38 4.03
N ARG A 237 -5.80 13.08 3.50
CA ARG A 237 -6.28 13.66 2.24
C ARG A 237 -6.49 15.18 2.32
N ARG A 238 -6.97 15.72 3.44
CA ARG A 238 -7.13 17.17 3.63
C ARG A 238 -5.77 17.88 3.62
N ILE A 239 -4.80 17.35 4.36
CA ILE A 239 -3.44 17.89 4.42
C ILE A 239 -2.77 17.81 3.06
N GLN A 240 -2.91 16.68 2.35
CA GLN A 240 -2.40 16.51 0.99
C GLN A 240 -3.00 17.53 -0.01
N LYS A 241 -4.22 18.00 0.22
CA LYS A 241 -4.87 19.07 -0.58
C LYS A 241 -4.41 20.50 -0.20
N GLY A 242 -3.44 20.65 0.72
CA GLY A 242 -2.87 21.94 1.10
C GLY A 242 -3.63 22.66 2.22
N TRP A 243 -4.28 21.93 3.12
CA TRP A 243 -4.86 22.55 4.31
C TRP A 243 -3.76 22.95 5.30
N ASP A 244 -3.60 24.26 5.51
CA ASP A 244 -2.60 24.85 6.41
C ASP A 244 -2.98 24.76 7.89
N GLU A 245 -4.22 24.38 8.19
CA GLU A 245 -4.73 24.22 9.54
C GLU A 245 -5.79 23.12 9.57
N VAL A 246 -5.68 22.20 10.53
CA VAL A 246 -6.58 21.04 10.62
C VAL A 246 -7.07 20.80 12.05
N PRO A 247 -8.35 20.43 12.24
CA PRO A 247 -8.88 20.07 13.55
C PRO A 247 -8.45 18.66 13.95
N LEU A 248 -7.91 18.51 15.15
CA LEU A 248 -7.62 17.23 15.80
C LEU A 248 -8.45 17.10 17.08
N SER A 249 -9.17 16.00 17.25
CA SER A 249 -9.79 15.68 18.55
C SER A 249 -8.70 15.35 19.57
N GLY A 250 -8.59 16.16 20.62
CA GLY A 250 -7.84 15.79 21.82
C GLY A 250 -8.61 14.72 22.60
N GLY A 251 -7.90 13.93 23.41
CA GLY A 251 -8.49 12.87 24.25
C GLY A 251 -9.51 13.35 25.30
N ASN A 252 -9.75 14.66 25.42
CA ASN A 252 -10.63 15.28 26.41
C ASN A 252 -11.83 16.01 25.74
N GLU A 253 -12.31 15.53 24.59
CA GLU A 253 -13.44 16.10 23.82
C GLU A 253 -13.25 17.53 23.29
N ARG A 254 -12.09 18.15 23.51
CA ARG A 254 -11.71 19.43 22.90
C ARG A 254 -11.02 19.19 21.58
N THR A 255 -11.62 19.69 20.51
CA THR A 255 -10.96 19.82 19.21
C THR A 255 -9.91 20.93 19.31
N GLU A 256 -8.65 20.57 19.05
CA GLU A 256 -7.55 21.51 18.94
C GLU A 256 -7.22 21.74 17.46
N SER A 257 -6.90 22.97 17.12
CA SER A 257 -6.50 23.34 15.76
C SER A 257 -4.99 23.27 15.63
N VAL A 258 -4.49 22.45 14.70
CA VAL A 258 -3.05 22.28 14.46
C VAL A 258 -2.65 22.97 13.16
N LYS A 259 -1.67 23.85 13.24
CA LYS A 259 -1.07 24.52 12.07
C LYS A 259 -0.10 23.59 11.36
N VAL A 260 -0.26 23.46 10.06
CA VAL A 260 0.59 22.68 9.17
C VAL A 260 1.60 23.62 8.53
N ARG A 261 2.80 23.68 9.09
CA ARG A 261 3.91 24.50 8.60
C ARG A 261 5.08 23.69 8.06
N LEU A 262 5.16 22.41 8.43
CA LEU A 262 6.08 21.45 7.83
C LEU A 262 5.85 21.33 6.32
N ASP A 263 6.88 20.89 5.60
CA ASP A 263 6.72 20.58 4.18
C ASP A 263 5.85 19.32 4.01
N VAL A 264 4.88 19.34 3.09
CA VAL A 264 4.03 18.18 2.79
C VAL A 264 4.38 17.65 1.41
N ASP A 265 4.82 16.39 1.36
CA ASP A 265 5.17 15.71 0.12
C ASP A 265 4.33 14.46 -0.08
N SER A 266 4.11 14.12 -1.35
CA SER A 266 3.57 12.81 -1.75
C SER A 266 4.55 12.12 -2.69
N ILE A 267 4.84 10.86 -2.36
CA ILE A 267 5.68 9.99 -3.16
C ILE A 267 4.77 9.00 -3.88
N GLU A 268 4.59 9.27 -5.16
CA GLU A 268 3.91 8.39 -6.08
C GLU A 268 4.85 7.24 -6.51
N GLY A 269 4.28 6.11 -6.94
CA GLY A 269 5.04 4.92 -7.35
C GLY A 269 5.37 3.94 -6.22
N PHE A 270 4.95 4.23 -4.98
CA PHE A 270 5.05 3.32 -3.83
C PHE A 270 3.74 2.61 -3.50
N SER A 271 2.66 2.88 -4.20
CA SER A 271 1.34 2.29 -3.95
C SER A 271 1.39 0.76 -3.99
N GLY A 272 0.54 0.14 -3.17
CA GLY A 272 0.28 -1.30 -3.23
C GLY A 272 -0.73 -1.70 -4.28
N HIS A 273 -1.38 -0.74 -4.89
CA HIS A 273 -2.37 -0.96 -5.93
C HIS A 273 -1.72 -0.80 -7.29
N SER A 274 -2.24 -1.54 -8.26
CA SER A 274 -1.90 -1.36 -9.66
C SER A 274 -2.36 0.02 -10.12
N ASP A 275 -1.48 0.75 -10.81
CA ASP A 275 -1.86 2.01 -11.45
C ASP A 275 -2.76 1.80 -12.67
N ARG A 276 -3.25 2.89 -13.28
CA ARG A 276 -4.15 2.83 -14.43
C ARG A 276 -3.61 1.97 -15.58
N GLN A 277 -2.33 2.12 -15.92
CA GLN A 277 -1.71 1.34 -17.00
C GLN A 277 -1.60 -0.13 -16.62
N GLN A 278 -1.22 -0.42 -15.38
CA GLN A 278 -1.10 -1.77 -14.85
C GLN A 278 -2.46 -2.49 -14.78
N LEU A 279 -3.54 -1.81 -14.39
CA LEU A 279 -4.90 -2.38 -14.39
C LEU A 279 -5.33 -2.81 -15.81
N ILE A 280 -5.08 -1.97 -16.82
CA ILE A 280 -5.39 -2.29 -18.22
C ILE A 280 -4.48 -3.42 -18.74
N GLU A 281 -3.19 -3.39 -18.40
CA GLU A 281 -2.22 -4.40 -18.81
C GLU A 281 -2.50 -5.77 -18.17
N PHE A 282 -3.01 -5.78 -16.93
CA PHE A 282 -3.44 -7.01 -16.26
C PHE A 282 -4.49 -7.73 -17.10
N ILE A 283 -5.56 -7.05 -17.51
CA ILE A 283 -6.58 -7.60 -18.41
C ILE A 283 -5.97 -8.04 -19.75
N ARG A 284 -5.07 -7.22 -20.33
CA ARG A 284 -4.41 -7.54 -21.61
C ARG A 284 -3.54 -8.79 -21.53
N SER A 285 -2.89 -9.04 -20.41
CA SER A 285 -1.94 -10.15 -20.22
C SER A 285 -2.57 -11.44 -19.70
N MET A 286 -3.81 -11.41 -19.21
CA MET A 286 -4.54 -12.63 -18.81
C MET A 286 -4.63 -13.63 -19.96
N LYS A 287 -4.32 -14.90 -19.68
CA LYS A 287 -4.41 -16.00 -20.67
C LYS A 287 -5.85 -16.36 -20.97
N SER A 288 -6.66 -16.63 -19.95
CA SER A 288 -8.12 -16.75 -20.08
C SER A 288 -8.71 -15.36 -20.07
N LYS A 289 -9.31 -14.92 -21.18
CA LYS A 289 -9.99 -13.62 -21.24
C LYS A 289 -11.36 -13.73 -20.58
N PRO A 290 -11.67 -12.88 -19.58
CA PRO A 290 -13.02 -12.81 -19.05
C PRO A 290 -13.97 -12.26 -20.13
N GLU A 291 -15.18 -12.79 -20.15
CA GLU A 291 -16.28 -12.27 -20.98
C GLU A 291 -16.88 -11.01 -20.32
N LYS A 292 -16.88 -10.98 -18.98
CA LYS A 292 -17.45 -9.90 -18.17
C LYS A 292 -16.47 -9.41 -17.10
N VAL A 293 -16.35 -8.09 -16.95
CA VAL A 293 -15.50 -7.46 -15.91
C VAL A 293 -16.31 -6.49 -15.06
N LEU A 294 -16.27 -6.66 -13.75
CA LEU A 294 -16.86 -5.73 -12.78
C LEU A 294 -15.75 -4.90 -12.14
N THR A 295 -15.85 -3.59 -12.22
CA THR A 295 -14.93 -2.65 -11.58
C THR A 295 -15.50 -2.20 -10.24
N VAL A 296 -14.77 -2.48 -9.17
CA VAL A 296 -15.15 -2.18 -7.77
C VAL A 296 -13.99 -1.52 -7.05
N HIS A 297 -14.14 -1.22 -5.76
CA HIS A 297 -13.06 -0.73 -4.88
C HIS A 297 -12.25 0.42 -5.49
N GLY A 298 -12.95 1.53 -5.73
CA GLY A 298 -12.41 2.79 -6.24
C GLY A 298 -13.46 3.89 -6.09
N ASP A 299 -13.03 5.14 -6.27
CA ASP A 299 -13.98 6.28 -6.31
C ASP A 299 -14.97 6.07 -7.47
N GLU A 300 -16.22 6.52 -7.32
CA GLU A 300 -17.32 6.22 -8.28
C GLU A 300 -16.92 6.54 -9.73
N GLU A 301 -16.36 7.72 -9.96
CA GLU A 301 -15.90 8.15 -11.29
C GLU A 301 -14.80 7.24 -11.86
N LYS A 302 -13.90 6.72 -11.01
CA LYS A 302 -12.78 5.85 -11.42
C LYS A 302 -13.26 4.45 -11.79
N CYS A 303 -14.21 3.90 -11.04
CA CYS A 303 -14.84 2.63 -11.38
C CYS A 303 -15.51 2.70 -12.75
N ILE A 304 -16.26 3.77 -13.01
CA ILE A 304 -16.97 4.02 -14.27
C ILE A 304 -15.97 4.22 -15.43
N ASP A 305 -14.93 5.03 -15.23
CA ASP A 305 -13.89 5.29 -16.24
C ASP A 305 -13.17 3.99 -16.63
N LEU A 306 -12.74 3.18 -15.66
CA LEU A 306 -12.10 1.90 -15.92
C LEU A 306 -13.01 0.94 -16.69
N ALA A 307 -14.27 0.77 -16.28
CA ALA A 307 -15.23 -0.06 -17.02
C ALA A 307 -15.36 0.41 -18.48
N SER A 308 -15.64 1.71 -18.68
CA SER A 308 -15.77 2.31 -20.02
C SER A 308 -14.55 2.08 -20.90
N THR A 309 -13.35 2.16 -20.31
CA THR A 309 -12.10 1.98 -21.02
C THR A 309 -11.83 0.54 -21.39
N LEU A 310 -12.12 -0.41 -20.49
CA LEU A 310 -11.99 -1.83 -20.76
C LEU A 310 -12.96 -2.28 -21.87
N TYR A 311 -14.21 -1.79 -21.84
CA TYR A 311 -15.20 -2.03 -22.90
C TYR A 311 -14.68 -1.56 -24.26
N LYS A 312 -14.21 -0.30 -24.35
CA LYS A 312 -13.71 0.29 -25.60
C LYS A 312 -12.47 -0.40 -26.14
N LYS A 313 -11.57 -0.87 -25.27
CA LYS A 313 -10.29 -1.47 -25.67
C LYS A 313 -10.39 -2.95 -26.01
N PHE A 314 -11.22 -3.69 -25.30
CA PHE A 314 -11.23 -5.15 -25.37
C PHE A 314 -12.58 -5.73 -25.84
N HIS A 315 -13.61 -4.91 -26.06
CA HIS A 315 -14.93 -5.34 -26.52
C HIS A 315 -15.56 -6.41 -25.63
N MET A 316 -15.36 -6.29 -24.31
CA MET A 316 -15.92 -7.18 -23.28
C MET A 316 -17.01 -6.46 -22.49
N ASP A 317 -17.94 -7.22 -21.90
CA ASP A 317 -18.99 -6.64 -21.05
C ASP A 317 -18.37 -6.10 -19.76
N THR A 318 -18.64 -4.83 -19.44
CA THR A 318 -18.10 -4.20 -18.23
C THR A 318 -19.18 -3.52 -17.42
N LEU A 319 -19.09 -3.62 -16.09
CA LEU A 319 -20.04 -3.00 -15.16
C LEU A 319 -19.30 -2.36 -13.99
N ALA A 320 -19.79 -1.19 -13.55
CA ALA A 320 -19.39 -0.55 -12.30
C ALA A 320 -20.62 -0.53 -11.37
N PRO A 321 -20.92 -1.66 -10.69
CA PRO A 321 -22.16 -1.79 -9.91
C PRO A 321 -22.15 -0.87 -8.69
N LYS A 322 -23.34 -0.43 -8.29
CA LYS A 322 -23.52 0.30 -7.03
C LYS A 322 -23.73 -0.65 -5.87
N ASN A 323 -23.45 -0.18 -4.65
CA ASN A 323 -23.82 -0.91 -3.45
C ASN A 323 -25.32 -1.24 -3.48
N LEU A 324 -25.66 -2.47 -3.09
CA LEU A 324 -27.02 -3.06 -3.12
C LEU A 324 -27.51 -3.52 -4.50
N GLU A 325 -26.77 -3.31 -5.58
CA GLU A 325 -27.09 -3.93 -6.86
C GLU A 325 -26.68 -5.41 -6.90
N THR A 326 -27.44 -6.22 -7.63
CA THR A 326 -27.15 -7.65 -7.86
C THR A 326 -26.91 -7.88 -9.33
N THR A 327 -25.75 -8.46 -9.66
CA THR A 327 -25.43 -8.90 -11.03
C THR A 327 -25.67 -10.40 -11.14
N ARG A 328 -26.48 -10.78 -12.13
CA ARG A 328 -26.68 -12.19 -12.50
C ARG A 328 -25.59 -12.63 -13.49
N TYR A 329 -24.95 -13.75 -13.21
CA TYR A 329 -23.86 -14.30 -14.02
C TYR A 329 -24.32 -15.43 -14.95
N ILE A 330 -25.26 -16.25 -14.48
CA ILE A 330 -25.93 -17.36 -15.17
C ILE A 330 -27.43 -17.30 -14.89
#